data_AF-A0A7J2Y6Z0-F1
#
_entry.id   AF-A0A7J2Y6Z0-F1
#
_cell.length_a   1.000
_cell.length_b   1.000
_cell.length_c   1.000
_cell.angle_alpha   90.00
_cell.angle_beta   90.00
_cell.angle_gamma   90.00
#
_symmetry.space_group_name_H-M   'P 1'
#
loop_
_entity.id
_entity.type
_entity.pdbx_description
1 polymer ?
#
loop_
_entity_poly.entity_id
_entity_poly.type
_entity_poly.pdbx_seq_one_letter_code
_entity_poly.pdbx_strand_id
1 'polypeptide(L)'
;MAKVLLIAALVEFVLLRVVNRATGHLSPSFRELMGGLALAGITAYYVVLSLSALLILIAAWNRWRADFRLSVLLVAWTLITFGALIAGPSLMAFLLPASLAFGVMVVLVVRRLRSPLASDDVSRSASWARLLAFGSRAYPVMLLATYSMVFVLYWGRLAPSSIGGQDVGIAAYGVGEIFAISAAVLAPFYVPDRPRRNPFVLAVAAGGLVSLLWLGRPDILALVAFWSVGFQMYLAAPFYVAAAAALVYALAASFRNPKTGYLFHGLFLVALAGRMLNDVYTIHLALVGVLLLLTPRDYPMALPRSVARAPPLPGESGTAAHQSVEVRM
;
A
#
# COMPACT_ATOMS: atom_id res chain seq x y z
N MET A 1 -8.36 -0.60 -13.08
CA MET A 1 -6.89 -0.48 -13.19
C MET A 1 -6.15 -0.93 -11.94
N ALA A 2 -6.43 -0.40 -10.74
CA ALA A 2 -5.74 -0.81 -9.50
C ALA A 2 -5.83 -2.33 -9.18
N LYS A 3 -6.98 -2.97 -9.46
CA LYS A 3 -7.13 -4.44 -9.35
C LYS A 3 -6.17 -5.20 -10.27
N VAL A 4 -6.06 -4.76 -11.53
CA VAL A 4 -5.19 -5.39 -12.53
C VAL A 4 -3.73 -5.20 -12.16
N LEU A 5 -3.35 -3.99 -11.73
CA LEU A 5 -2.03 -3.70 -11.19
C LEU A 5 -1.71 -4.63 -10.00
N LEU A 6 -2.64 -4.78 -9.07
CA LEU A 6 -2.44 -5.62 -7.89
C LEU A 6 -2.25 -7.09 -8.25
N ILE A 7 -3.07 -7.63 -9.17
CA ILE A 7 -2.92 -9.00 -9.66
C ILE A 7 -1.57 -9.18 -10.34
N ALA A 8 -1.19 -8.25 -11.22
CA ALA A 8 0.10 -8.30 -11.90
C ALA A 8 1.27 -8.20 -10.91
N ALA A 9 1.18 -7.34 -9.89
CA ALA A 9 2.18 -7.22 -8.84
C ALA A 9 2.28 -8.48 -7.98
N LEU A 10 1.15 -9.15 -7.72
CA LEU A 10 1.14 -10.42 -7.01
C LEU A 10 1.73 -11.56 -7.85
N VAL A 11 1.43 -11.60 -9.15
CA VAL A 11 2.03 -12.57 -10.08
C VAL A 11 3.53 -12.36 -10.20
N GLU A 12 3.98 -11.11 -10.41
CA GLU A 12 5.41 -10.77 -10.37
C GLU A 12 6.03 -11.21 -9.05
N PHE A 13 5.40 -10.88 -7.94
CA PHE A 13 5.92 -11.20 -6.62
C PHE A 13 6.04 -12.71 -6.42
N VAL A 14 5.02 -13.50 -6.76
CA VAL A 14 5.09 -14.95 -6.61
C VAL A 14 6.14 -15.55 -7.54
N LEU A 15 6.17 -15.14 -8.81
CA LEU A 15 7.00 -15.79 -9.83
C LEU A 15 8.47 -15.34 -9.80
N LEU A 16 8.73 -14.03 -9.73
CA LEU A 16 10.10 -13.51 -9.73
C LEU A 16 10.73 -13.50 -8.34
N ARG A 17 9.92 -13.39 -7.30
CA ARG A 17 10.45 -13.23 -5.95
C ARG A 17 10.41 -14.54 -5.20
N VAL A 18 9.22 -15.09 -4.96
CA VAL A 18 9.10 -16.34 -4.18
C VAL A 18 9.73 -17.53 -4.92
N VAL A 19 9.29 -17.77 -6.16
CA VAL A 19 9.71 -18.94 -6.93
C VAL A 19 11.19 -18.87 -7.30
N ASN A 20 11.66 -17.74 -7.84
CA ASN A 20 13.06 -17.61 -8.28
C ASN A 20 14.07 -17.88 -7.15
N ARG A 21 13.83 -17.41 -5.91
CA ARG A 21 14.72 -17.75 -4.77
C ARG A 21 14.58 -19.19 -4.31
N ALA A 22 13.40 -19.79 -4.44
CA ALA A 22 13.20 -21.21 -4.14
C ALA A 22 13.93 -22.12 -5.14
N THR A 23 14.17 -21.68 -6.40
CA THR A 23 14.82 -22.50 -7.43
C THR A 23 16.21 -23.01 -7.04
N GLY A 24 16.94 -22.28 -6.19
CA GLY A 24 18.24 -22.72 -5.67
C GLY A 24 18.18 -24.00 -4.82
N HIS A 25 16.98 -24.38 -4.36
CA HIS A 25 16.72 -25.57 -3.55
C HIS A 25 16.01 -26.68 -4.33
N LEU A 26 15.79 -26.50 -5.65
CA LEU A 26 15.05 -27.45 -6.49
C LEU A 26 15.98 -28.32 -7.35
N SER A 27 15.49 -29.52 -7.69
CA SER A 27 16.18 -30.45 -8.59
C SER A 27 16.32 -29.85 -10.02
N PRO A 28 17.29 -30.32 -10.83
CA PRO A 28 17.57 -29.76 -12.16
C PRO A 28 16.35 -29.70 -13.10
N SER A 29 15.51 -30.75 -13.12
CA SER A 29 14.30 -30.80 -13.94
C SER A 29 13.23 -29.78 -13.52
N PHE A 30 13.14 -29.50 -12.21
CA PHE A 30 12.29 -28.42 -11.73
C PHE A 30 12.83 -27.04 -12.08
N ARG A 31 14.16 -26.85 -12.15
CA ARG A 31 14.75 -25.55 -12.53
C ARG A 31 14.40 -25.12 -13.96
N GLU A 32 14.34 -26.04 -14.91
CA GLU A 32 13.94 -25.74 -16.29
C GLU A 32 12.47 -25.30 -16.40
N LEU A 33 11.55 -25.97 -15.69
CA LEU A 33 10.15 -25.57 -15.59
C LEU A 33 10.00 -24.14 -15.00
N MET A 34 10.86 -23.81 -14.03
CA MET A 34 10.86 -22.50 -13.37
C MET A 34 11.40 -21.38 -14.28
N GLY A 35 12.17 -21.72 -15.32
CA GLY A 35 12.61 -20.76 -16.34
C GLY A 35 11.43 -20.14 -17.13
N GLY A 36 10.41 -20.94 -17.47
CA GLY A 36 9.18 -20.45 -18.09
C GLY A 36 8.38 -19.54 -17.16
N LEU A 37 8.35 -19.86 -15.87
CA LEU A 37 7.71 -19.04 -14.84
C LEU A 37 8.45 -17.72 -14.62
N ALA A 38 9.78 -17.69 -14.76
CA ALA A 38 10.57 -16.47 -14.70
C ALA A 38 10.21 -15.50 -15.84
N LEU A 39 9.99 -15.98 -17.07
CA LEU A 39 9.54 -15.13 -18.19
C LEU A 39 8.15 -14.53 -17.95
N ALA A 40 7.22 -15.32 -17.42
CA ALA A 40 5.90 -14.82 -17.03
C ALA A 40 6.01 -13.76 -15.91
N GLY A 41 6.92 -13.97 -14.96
CA GLY A 41 7.24 -12.98 -13.93
C GLY A 41 7.82 -11.68 -14.49
N ILE A 42 8.75 -11.74 -15.45
CA ILE A 42 9.32 -10.56 -16.14
C ILE A 42 8.23 -9.80 -16.89
N THR A 43 7.34 -10.52 -17.56
CA THR A 43 6.19 -9.91 -18.24
C THR A 43 5.29 -9.18 -17.25
N ALA A 44 4.98 -9.81 -16.11
CA ALA A 44 4.22 -9.19 -15.04
C ALA A 44 4.91 -7.94 -14.47
N TYR A 45 6.24 -7.97 -14.30
CA TYR A 45 7.04 -6.82 -13.88
C TYR A 45 6.85 -5.60 -14.81
N TYR A 46 6.94 -5.79 -16.13
CA TYR A 46 6.74 -4.69 -17.08
C TYR A 46 5.29 -4.21 -17.11
N VAL A 47 4.32 -5.12 -17.03
CA VAL A 47 2.89 -4.75 -16.93
C VAL A 47 2.64 -3.89 -15.70
N VAL A 48 3.21 -4.25 -14.55
CA VAL A 48 3.11 -3.47 -13.31
C VAL A 48 3.75 -2.10 -13.48
N LEU A 49 4.94 -2.02 -14.07
CA LEU A 49 5.64 -0.76 -14.31
C LEU A 49 4.80 0.18 -15.20
N SER A 50 4.26 -0.33 -16.31
CA SER A 50 3.41 0.46 -17.21
C SER A 50 2.09 0.87 -16.57
N LEU A 51 1.42 -0.05 -15.86
CA LEU A 51 0.13 0.24 -15.20
C LEU A 51 0.28 1.21 -14.02
N SER A 52 1.37 1.11 -13.26
CA SER A 52 1.67 2.03 -12.16
C SER A 52 1.98 3.44 -12.68
N ALA A 53 2.80 3.55 -13.73
CA ALA A 53 3.05 4.82 -14.42
C ALA A 53 1.75 5.46 -14.94
N LEU A 54 0.91 4.67 -15.62
CA LEU A 54 -0.38 5.17 -16.12
C LEU A 54 -1.31 5.60 -14.97
N LEU A 55 -1.34 4.87 -13.85
CA LEU A 55 -2.11 5.28 -12.67
C LEU A 55 -1.61 6.61 -12.09
N ILE A 56 -0.29 6.82 -12.07
CA ILE A 56 0.32 8.05 -11.58
C ILE A 56 0.02 9.23 -12.51
N LEU A 57 0.06 9.01 -13.82
CA LEU A 57 -0.33 10.04 -14.80
C LEU A 57 -1.82 10.37 -14.72
N ILE A 58 -2.70 9.38 -14.56
CA ILE A 58 -4.13 9.60 -14.31
C ILE A 58 -4.34 10.38 -13.01
N ALA A 59 -3.58 10.05 -11.95
CA ALA A 59 -3.61 10.78 -10.70
C ALA A 59 -3.23 12.25 -10.87
N ALA A 60 -2.15 12.50 -11.61
CA ALA A 60 -1.67 13.84 -11.92
C ALA A 60 -2.70 14.61 -12.75
N TRP A 61 -3.26 13.98 -13.79
CA TRP A 61 -4.28 14.58 -14.63
C TRP A 61 -5.53 14.99 -13.83
N ASN A 62 -6.06 14.07 -13.02
CA ASN A 62 -7.26 14.31 -12.21
C ASN A 62 -7.02 15.43 -11.18
N ARG A 63 -5.78 15.64 -10.75
CA ARG A 63 -5.41 16.68 -9.79
C ARG A 63 -4.86 17.95 -10.44
N TRP A 64 -4.77 18.02 -11.77
CA TRP A 64 -4.09 19.12 -12.46
C TRP A 64 -4.66 20.49 -12.10
N ARG A 65 -6.00 20.59 -12.03
CA ARG A 65 -6.70 21.85 -11.70
C ARG A 65 -6.70 22.16 -10.21
N ALA A 66 -6.85 21.14 -9.37
CA ALA A 66 -6.91 21.31 -7.92
C ALA A 66 -5.51 21.54 -7.30
N ASP A 67 -4.48 20.99 -7.95
CA ASP A 67 -3.17 20.81 -7.35
C ASP A 67 -2.07 20.66 -8.41
N PHE A 68 -1.85 21.75 -9.15
CA PHE A 68 -0.89 21.80 -10.23
C PHE A 68 0.51 21.35 -9.79
N ARG A 69 0.99 21.78 -8.61
CA ARG A 69 2.34 21.46 -8.12
C ARG A 69 2.57 19.97 -7.91
N LEU A 70 1.64 19.27 -7.28
CA LEU A 70 1.76 17.81 -7.10
C LEU A 70 1.64 17.08 -8.44
N SER A 71 0.77 17.57 -9.32
CA SER A 71 0.57 16.98 -10.64
C SER A 71 1.85 17.08 -11.49
N VAL A 72 2.52 18.25 -11.47
CA VAL A 72 3.83 18.44 -12.11
C VAL A 72 4.88 17.51 -11.49
N LEU A 73 4.93 17.36 -10.17
CA LEU A 73 5.88 16.43 -9.53
C LEU A 73 5.65 14.97 -9.94
N LEU A 74 4.40 14.53 -10.02
CA LEU A 74 4.05 13.17 -10.46
C LEU A 74 4.40 12.93 -11.94
N VAL A 75 4.13 13.89 -12.82
CA VAL A 75 4.49 13.82 -14.24
C VAL A 75 6.01 13.83 -14.40
N ALA A 76 6.71 14.76 -13.75
CA ALA A 76 8.16 14.88 -13.79
C ALA A 76 8.83 13.60 -13.30
N TRP A 77 8.37 13.05 -12.18
CA TRP A 77 8.87 11.78 -11.66
C TRP A 77 8.69 10.64 -12.66
N THR A 78 7.51 10.55 -13.32
CA THR A 78 7.24 9.50 -14.31
C THR A 78 8.20 9.64 -15.50
N LEU A 79 8.30 10.84 -16.08
CA LEU A 79 9.16 11.11 -17.23
C LEU A 79 10.64 10.85 -16.91
N ILE A 80 11.11 11.31 -15.76
CA ILE A 80 12.50 11.12 -15.31
C ILE A 80 12.79 9.63 -15.12
N THR A 81 11.83 8.86 -14.61
CA THR A 81 12.03 7.43 -14.42
C THR A 81 12.15 6.68 -15.74
N PHE A 82 11.29 6.96 -16.73
CA PHE A 82 11.43 6.33 -18.05
C PHE A 82 12.66 6.84 -18.80
N GLY A 83 13.00 8.12 -18.69
CA GLY A 83 14.24 8.68 -19.22
C GLY A 83 15.48 7.97 -18.64
N ALA A 84 15.47 7.71 -17.34
CA ALA A 84 16.51 6.94 -16.66
C ALA A 84 16.60 5.49 -17.15
N LEU A 85 15.47 4.81 -17.37
CA LEU A 85 15.46 3.45 -17.92
C LEU A 85 16.04 3.39 -19.34
N ILE A 86 15.80 4.41 -20.17
CA ILE A 86 16.34 4.51 -21.53
C ILE A 86 17.84 4.85 -21.52
N ALA A 87 18.25 5.80 -20.65
CA ALA A 87 19.63 6.23 -20.54
C ALA A 87 20.58 5.14 -20.01
N GLY A 88 20.04 4.06 -19.45
CA GLY A 88 20.81 2.95 -18.91
C GLY A 88 21.27 3.18 -17.46
N PRO A 89 21.97 2.18 -16.88
CA PRO A 89 22.33 2.20 -15.47
C PRO A 89 23.40 3.27 -15.21
N SER A 90 22.99 4.36 -14.56
CA SER A 90 23.89 5.36 -14.02
C SER A 90 23.43 5.75 -12.62
N LEU A 91 24.36 6.23 -11.78
CA LEU A 91 24.04 6.67 -10.43
C LEU A 91 22.89 7.71 -10.41
N MET A 92 22.95 8.67 -11.33
CA MET A 92 21.94 9.72 -11.47
C MET A 92 20.59 9.20 -11.96
N ALA A 93 20.60 8.18 -12.84
CA ALA A 93 19.39 7.51 -13.32
C ALA A 93 18.60 6.84 -12.19
N PHE A 94 19.23 6.49 -11.06
CA PHE A 94 18.52 5.95 -9.90
C PHE A 94 18.23 7.00 -8.80
N LEU A 95 19.18 7.88 -8.51
CA LEU A 95 19.04 8.85 -7.42
C LEU A 95 17.93 9.88 -7.66
N LEU A 96 17.83 10.39 -8.88
CA LEU A 96 16.88 11.44 -9.20
C LEU A 96 15.41 10.95 -9.11
N PRO A 97 15.02 9.81 -9.73
CA PRO A 97 13.68 9.24 -9.50
C PRO A 97 13.38 8.93 -8.03
N ALA A 98 14.35 8.37 -7.29
CA ALA A 98 14.16 8.03 -5.88
C ALA A 98 13.92 9.27 -5.01
N SER A 99 14.69 10.33 -5.23
CA SER A 99 14.57 11.59 -4.49
C SER A 99 13.24 12.28 -4.77
N LEU A 100 12.81 12.27 -6.03
CA LEU A 100 11.52 12.82 -6.43
C LEU A 100 10.36 12.00 -5.86
N ALA A 101 10.43 10.67 -5.89
CA ALA A 101 9.41 9.81 -5.28
C ALA A 101 9.27 10.10 -3.79
N PHE A 102 10.40 10.19 -3.08
CA PHE A 102 10.43 10.50 -1.66
C PHE A 102 9.83 11.89 -1.39
N GLY A 103 10.22 12.91 -2.16
CA GLY A 103 9.62 14.24 -2.09
C GLY A 103 8.11 14.24 -2.29
N VAL A 104 7.61 13.45 -3.25
CA VAL A 104 6.17 13.28 -3.46
C VAL A 104 5.51 12.62 -2.24
N MET A 105 6.10 11.56 -1.67
CA MET A 105 5.58 10.91 -0.46
C MET A 105 5.51 11.90 0.72
N VAL A 106 6.55 12.70 0.94
CA VAL A 106 6.57 13.77 1.96
C VAL A 106 5.43 14.74 1.74
N VAL A 107 5.26 15.24 0.51
CA VAL A 107 4.17 16.19 0.17
C VAL A 107 2.80 15.58 0.44
N LEU A 108 2.58 14.33 0.06
CA LEU A 108 1.31 13.63 0.29
C LEU A 108 1.01 13.47 1.79
N VAL A 109 2.00 13.08 2.59
CA VAL A 109 1.85 12.89 4.04
C VAL A 109 1.62 14.23 4.75
N VAL A 110 2.44 15.25 4.46
CA VAL A 110 2.28 16.59 5.05
C VAL A 110 0.88 17.15 4.76
N ARG A 111 0.39 17.00 3.53
CA ARG A 111 -0.96 17.44 3.15
C ARG A 111 -2.05 16.65 3.86
N ARG A 112 -1.88 15.33 3.99
CA ARG A 112 -2.80 14.49 4.75
C ARG A 112 -2.89 14.96 6.20
N LEU A 113 -1.77 15.28 6.84
CA LEU A 113 -1.72 15.75 8.23
C LEU A 113 -2.36 17.13 8.41
N ARG A 114 -2.30 17.99 7.39
CA ARG A 114 -2.94 19.32 7.38
C ARG A 114 -4.44 19.27 7.09
N SER A 115 -4.95 18.17 6.53
CA SER A 115 -6.37 18.05 6.19
C SER A 115 -7.19 17.78 7.46
N PRO A 116 -8.30 18.51 7.69
CA PRO A 116 -9.19 18.21 8.80
C PRO A 116 -9.72 16.78 8.65
N LEU A 117 -9.76 16.04 9.77
CA LEU A 117 -10.38 14.71 9.78
C LEU A 117 -11.87 14.91 9.52
N ALA A 118 -12.38 14.37 8.42
CA ALA A 118 -13.82 14.35 8.15
C ALA A 118 -14.51 13.67 9.34
N SER A 119 -15.16 14.47 10.18
CA SER A 119 -15.90 14.04 11.36
C SER A 119 -17.26 13.48 10.95
N ASP A 120 -17.24 12.44 10.11
CA ASP A 120 -18.46 11.75 9.71
C ASP A 120 -18.74 10.62 10.72
N ASP A 121 -19.91 10.71 11.35
CA ASP A 121 -20.55 9.81 12.33
C ASP A 121 -20.15 9.95 13.81
N VAL A 122 -20.85 10.89 14.49
CA VAL A 122 -20.88 11.16 15.94
C VAL A 122 -21.68 10.08 16.71
N SER A 123 -21.40 8.78 16.52
CA SER A 123 -21.98 7.70 17.36
C SER A 123 -20.97 6.69 17.90
N ARG A 124 -19.67 7.02 17.82
CA ARG A 124 -18.60 6.15 18.34
C ARG A 124 -18.26 6.53 19.78
N SER A 125 -18.01 5.53 20.62
CA SER A 125 -17.44 5.75 21.95
C SER A 125 -16.20 6.65 21.82
N ALA A 126 -16.09 7.67 22.66
CA ALA A 126 -15.03 8.68 22.57
C ALA A 126 -13.61 8.07 22.47
N SER A 127 -13.36 6.95 23.14
CA SER A 127 -12.08 6.23 23.12
C SER A 127 -11.73 5.63 21.74
N TRP A 128 -12.68 4.97 21.07
CA TRP A 128 -12.44 4.40 19.74
C TRP A 128 -12.24 5.47 18.67
N ALA A 129 -12.99 6.58 18.78
CA ALA A 129 -12.80 7.74 17.90
C ALA A 129 -11.40 8.34 18.04
N ARG A 130 -10.87 8.46 19.27
CA ARG A 130 -9.50 8.92 19.53
C ARG A 130 -8.45 7.99 18.93
N LEU A 131 -8.62 6.66 19.07
CA LEU A 131 -7.70 5.68 18.49
C LEU A 131 -7.66 5.73 16.97
N LEU A 132 -8.82 5.85 16.31
CA LEU A 132 -8.88 6.02 14.86
C LEU A 132 -8.28 7.34 14.40
N ALA A 133 -8.53 8.44 15.14
CA ALA A 133 -7.92 9.73 14.84
C ALA A 133 -6.38 9.65 14.95
N PHE A 134 -5.87 9.00 16.00
CA PHE A 134 -4.44 8.74 16.16
C PHE A 134 -3.90 7.89 15.01
N GLY A 135 -4.50 6.73 14.73
CA GLY A 135 -4.08 5.83 13.65
C GLY A 135 -4.08 6.49 12.27
N SER A 136 -5.11 7.29 11.97
CA SER A 136 -5.23 8.00 10.70
C SER A 136 -4.10 9.00 10.42
N ARG A 137 -3.43 9.50 11.47
CA ARG A 137 -2.29 10.42 11.39
C ARG A 137 -0.95 9.70 11.56
N ALA A 138 -0.88 8.77 12.51
CA ALA A 138 0.35 8.05 12.84
C ALA A 138 0.74 7.07 11.72
N TYR A 139 -0.22 6.37 11.10
CA TYR A 139 0.07 5.39 10.06
C TYR A 139 0.83 5.98 8.85
N PRO A 140 0.37 7.07 8.20
CA PRO A 140 1.12 7.70 7.11
C PRO A 140 2.51 8.19 7.52
N VAL A 141 2.67 8.65 8.77
CA VAL A 141 3.97 9.11 9.29
C VAL A 141 4.93 7.95 9.49
N MET A 142 4.48 6.83 10.07
CA MET A 142 5.32 5.64 10.23
C MET A 142 5.71 5.03 8.88
N LEU A 143 4.80 5.06 7.91
CA LEU A 143 5.07 4.65 6.54
C LEU A 143 6.13 5.54 5.90
N LEU A 144 6.01 6.87 6.03
CA LEU A 144 7.03 7.79 5.54
C LEU A 144 8.38 7.56 6.24
N ALA A 145 8.39 7.42 7.56
CA ALA A 145 9.59 7.18 8.34
C ALA A 145 10.30 5.88 7.93
N THR A 146 9.53 4.83 7.62
CA THR A 146 10.04 3.59 7.04
C THR A 146 10.80 3.85 5.75
N TYR A 147 10.18 4.54 4.79
CA TYR A 147 10.81 4.86 3.50
C TYR A 147 11.96 5.88 3.64
N SER A 148 11.91 6.79 4.62
CA SER A 148 13.02 7.70 4.94
C SER A 148 14.27 6.92 5.34
N MET A 149 14.14 5.88 6.17
CA MET A 149 15.29 5.06 6.56
C MET A 149 15.88 4.30 5.37
N VAL A 150 15.05 3.87 4.42
CA VAL A 150 15.52 3.26 3.16
C VAL A 150 16.26 4.26 2.31
N PHE A 151 15.70 5.47 2.18
CA PHE A 151 16.32 6.55 1.44
C PHE A 151 17.68 6.94 2.06
N VAL A 152 17.77 7.02 3.38
CA VAL A 152 19.02 7.26 4.12
C VAL A 152 20.02 6.13 3.88
N LEU A 153 19.60 4.86 3.98
CA LEU A 153 20.47 3.71 3.68
C LEU A 153 21.00 3.76 2.24
N TYR A 154 20.15 4.18 1.31
CA TYR A 154 20.51 4.30 -0.10
C TYR A 154 21.50 5.45 -0.33
N TRP A 155 21.27 6.62 0.27
CA TRP A 155 22.17 7.76 0.19
C TRP A 155 23.50 7.52 0.92
N GLY A 156 23.45 6.84 2.06
CA GLY A 156 24.62 6.49 2.88
C GLY A 156 25.55 5.48 2.21
N ARG A 157 25.02 4.59 1.35
CA ARG A 157 25.85 3.71 0.50
C ARG A 157 26.60 4.45 -0.61
N LEU A 158 26.17 5.67 -0.93
CA LEU A 158 26.70 6.49 -2.02
C LEU A 158 27.58 7.63 -1.50
N ALA A 159 27.48 7.96 -0.22
CA ALA A 159 28.41 8.88 0.44
C ALA A 159 29.81 8.22 0.52
N PRO A 160 30.90 8.95 0.22
CA PRO A 160 32.25 8.45 0.40
C PRO A 160 32.41 7.90 1.82
N SER A 161 33.11 6.77 1.94
CA SER A 161 33.30 5.94 3.14
C SER A 161 33.94 6.62 4.36
N SER A 162 34.02 7.95 4.38
CA SER A 162 34.60 8.77 5.45
C SER A 162 33.68 9.01 6.66
N ILE A 163 32.44 8.52 6.65
CA ILE A 163 31.51 8.63 7.79
C ILE A 163 31.04 7.23 8.19
N GLY A 164 31.85 6.49 8.97
CA GLY A 164 31.41 5.31 9.76
C GLY A 164 30.49 4.31 9.05
N GLY A 165 30.71 4.03 7.77
CA GLY A 165 29.69 3.52 6.83
C GLY A 165 29.11 2.12 7.11
N GLN A 166 29.66 1.35 8.05
CA GLN A 166 29.10 0.05 8.43
C GLN A 166 28.05 0.15 9.57
N ASP A 167 28.30 0.98 10.60
CA ASP A 167 27.41 1.06 11.77
C ASP A 167 26.10 1.82 11.46
N VAL A 168 26.18 2.83 10.59
CA VAL A 168 25.01 3.58 10.11
C VAL A 168 24.06 2.65 9.34
N GLY A 169 24.60 1.65 8.64
CA GLY A 169 23.83 0.62 7.95
C GLY A 169 22.94 -0.14 8.93
N ILE A 170 23.55 -0.81 9.90
CA ILE A 170 22.85 -1.67 10.87
C ILE A 170 21.77 -0.88 11.64
N ALA A 171 22.12 0.31 12.13
CA ALA A 171 21.18 1.15 12.87
C ALA A 171 19.96 1.57 12.02
N ALA A 172 20.17 2.00 10.76
CA ALA A 172 19.07 2.39 9.90
C ALA A 172 18.24 1.19 9.38
N TYR A 173 18.81 -0.02 9.33
CA TYR A 173 18.05 -1.26 9.14
C TYR A 173 17.09 -1.49 10.32
N GLY A 174 17.59 -1.46 11.56
CA GLY A 174 16.79 -1.67 12.77
C GLY A 174 15.72 -0.59 13.01
N VAL A 175 16.07 0.69 12.80
CA VAL A 175 15.12 1.80 12.98
C VAL A 175 14.01 1.75 11.92
N GLY A 176 14.37 1.50 10.66
CA GLY A 176 13.36 1.32 9.60
C GLY A 176 12.46 0.12 9.86
N GLU A 177 12.97 -0.89 10.58
CA GLU A 177 12.20 -2.04 11.00
C GLU A 177 11.18 -1.76 12.09
N ILE A 178 11.58 -1.02 13.11
CA ILE A 178 10.65 -0.54 14.13
C ILE A 178 9.51 0.28 13.49
N PHE A 179 9.83 1.18 12.54
CA PHE A 179 8.81 1.99 11.87
C PHE A 179 7.84 1.16 11.02
N ALA A 180 8.33 0.16 10.28
CA ALA A 180 7.46 -0.67 9.46
C ALA A 180 6.57 -1.58 10.31
N ILE A 181 7.08 -2.16 11.41
CA ILE A 181 6.24 -2.90 12.36
C ILE A 181 5.19 -1.97 12.98
N SER A 182 5.60 -0.77 13.39
CA SER A 182 4.68 0.23 13.93
C SER A 182 3.60 0.60 12.92
N ALA A 183 3.96 0.81 11.64
CA ALA A 183 3.00 1.05 10.57
C ALA A 183 2.03 -0.12 10.40
N ALA A 184 2.51 -1.37 10.38
CA ALA A 184 1.65 -2.55 10.27
C ALA A 184 0.66 -2.67 11.43
N VAL A 185 1.13 -2.45 12.67
CA VAL A 185 0.30 -2.45 13.89
C VAL A 185 -0.72 -1.31 13.88
N LEU A 186 -0.40 -0.17 13.24
CA LEU A 186 -1.30 0.97 13.11
C LEU A 186 -2.31 0.85 11.96
N ALA A 187 -2.07 -0.05 10.99
CA ALA A 187 -2.93 -0.21 9.82
C ALA A 187 -4.42 -0.49 10.15
N PRO A 188 -4.78 -1.30 11.18
CA PRO A 188 -6.16 -1.47 11.60
C PRO A 188 -6.86 -0.16 11.98
N PHE A 189 -6.15 0.77 12.61
CA PHE A 189 -6.70 2.05 13.05
C PHE A 189 -6.75 3.08 11.92
N TYR A 190 -6.04 2.83 10.83
CA TYR A 190 -6.12 3.62 9.61
C TYR A 190 -7.38 3.30 8.79
N VAL A 191 -7.89 2.06 8.86
CA VAL A 191 -9.13 1.64 8.20
C VAL A 191 -10.34 1.92 9.11
N PRO A 192 -11.22 2.88 8.77
CA PRO A 192 -12.35 3.24 9.63
C PRO A 192 -13.47 2.20 9.52
N ASP A 193 -13.31 1.04 10.16
CA ASP A 193 -14.35 0.02 10.33
C ASP A 193 -14.46 -0.43 11.79
N ARG A 194 -15.62 -0.99 12.16
CA ARG A 194 -15.81 -1.59 13.48
C ARG A 194 -15.09 -2.95 13.55
N PRO A 195 -14.65 -3.38 14.74
CA PRO A 195 -14.19 -4.75 14.95
C PRO A 195 -15.21 -5.76 14.44
N ARG A 196 -14.78 -6.65 13.54
CA ARG A 196 -15.61 -7.74 13.01
C ARG A 196 -14.94 -9.07 13.26
N ARG A 197 -15.74 -10.12 13.50
CA ARG A 197 -15.26 -11.48 13.78
C ARG A 197 -14.44 -12.05 12.62
N ASN A 198 -14.89 -11.90 11.38
CA ASN A 198 -14.22 -12.55 10.25
C ASN A 198 -12.82 -11.97 9.95
N PRO A 199 -12.59 -10.65 9.90
CA PRO A 199 -11.23 -10.09 9.83
C PRO A 199 -10.35 -10.51 11.01
N PHE A 200 -10.93 -10.60 12.22
CA PHE A 200 -10.21 -11.06 13.41
C PHE A 200 -9.75 -12.52 13.29
N VAL A 201 -10.63 -13.43 12.84
CA VAL A 201 -10.26 -14.84 12.61
C VAL A 201 -9.13 -14.96 11.59
N LEU A 202 -9.18 -14.21 10.50
CA LEU A 202 -8.11 -14.19 9.49
C LEU A 202 -6.79 -13.65 10.07
N ALA A 203 -6.86 -12.62 10.91
CA ALA A 203 -5.71 -12.06 11.59
C ALA A 203 -5.05 -13.05 12.55
N VAL A 204 -5.86 -13.76 13.35
CA VAL A 204 -5.39 -14.81 14.26
C VAL A 204 -4.77 -15.96 13.46
N ALA A 205 -5.42 -16.40 12.38
CA ALA A 205 -4.90 -17.45 11.51
C ALA A 205 -3.55 -17.05 10.87
N ALA A 206 -3.43 -15.81 10.41
CA ALA A 206 -2.18 -15.28 9.88
C ALA A 206 -1.07 -15.21 10.94
N GLY A 207 -1.37 -14.70 12.14
CA GLY A 207 -0.43 -14.69 13.26
C GLY A 207 0.00 -16.10 13.67
N GLY A 208 -0.94 -17.04 13.72
CA GLY A 208 -0.67 -18.46 13.95
C GLY A 208 0.24 -19.06 12.89
N LEU A 209 -0.03 -18.81 11.61
CA LEU A 209 0.80 -19.27 10.50
C LEU A 209 2.23 -18.72 10.60
N VAL A 210 2.40 -17.42 10.88
CA VAL A 210 3.73 -16.82 11.08
C VAL A 210 4.44 -17.46 12.29
N SER A 211 3.73 -17.71 13.38
CA SER A 211 4.28 -18.37 14.57
C SER A 211 4.72 -19.80 14.27
N LEU A 212 3.92 -20.57 13.52
CA LEU A 212 4.24 -21.93 13.10
C LEU A 212 5.46 -21.96 12.17
N LEU A 213 5.54 -21.02 11.22
CA LEU A 213 6.72 -20.90 10.36
C LEU A 213 7.96 -20.50 11.17
N TRP A 214 7.83 -19.62 12.16
CA TRP A 214 8.95 -19.22 13.01
C TRP A 214 9.51 -20.41 13.81
N LEU A 215 8.63 -21.25 14.35
CA LEU A 215 9.02 -22.41 15.16
C LEU A 215 9.50 -23.59 14.32
N GLY A 216 8.85 -23.86 13.18
CA GLY A 216 9.09 -25.06 12.39
C GLY A 216 10.05 -24.88 11.21
N ARG A 217 10.08 -23.70 10.59
CA ARG A 217 10.86 -23.39 9.37
C ARG A 217 11.33 -21.92 9.35
N PRO A 218 12.17 -21.50 10.31
CA PRO A 218 12.67 -20.12 10.38
C PRO A 218 13.49 -19.73 9.14
N ASP A 219 14.11 -20.71 8.46
CA ASP A 219 14.76 -20.59 7.15
C ASP A 219 13.81 -20.04 6.08
N ILE A 220 12.60 -20.61 5.99
CA ILE A 220 11.57 -20.19 5.05
C ILE A 220 11.00 -18.83 5.46
N LEU A 221 10.81 -18.61 6.77
CA LEU A 221 10.26 -17.35 7.24
C LEU A 221 11.19 -16.17 6.96
N ALA A 222 12.50 -16.33 7.17
CA ALA A 222 13.50 -15.36 6.75
C ALA A 222 13.44 -15.13 5.24
N LEU A 223 13.38 -16.20 4.45
CA LEU A 223 13.22 -16.11 3.01
C LEU A 223 11.95 -15.40 2.58
N VAL A 224 10.87 -15.36 3.37
CA VAL A 224 9.61 -14.66 3.05
C VAL A 224 9.60 -13.22 3.58
N ALA A 225 10.10 -12.98 4.79
CA ALA A 225 10.07 -11.64 5.40
C ALA A 225 11.22 -10.73 4.96
N PHE A 226 12.33 -11.27 4.46
CA PHE A 226 13.35 -10.45 3.77
C PHE A 226 12.74 -9.70 2.57
N TRP A 227 11.62 -10.20 1.99
CA TRP A 227 10.93 -9.61 0.84
C TRP A 227 9.90 -8.55 1.17
N SER A 228 9.04 -8.74 2.18
CA SER A 228 8.08 -7.69 2.53
C SER A 228 8.74 -6.58 3.33
N VAL A 229 9.86 -6.92 4.01
CA VAL A 229 10.55 -6.15 5.04
C VAL A 229 11.86 -5.43 4.72
N GLY A 230 12.69 -6.00 3.84
CA GLY A 230 14.13 -5.72 3.89
C GLY A 230 14.69 -5.76 5.34
N PHE A 231 14.17 -6.70 6.15
CA PHE A 231 14.46 -6.84 7.56
C PHE A 231 15.56 -7.88 7.73
N GLN A 232 16.55 -7.53 8.55
CA GLN A 232 17.48 -8.50 9.11
C GLN A 232 16.84 -9.27 10.28
N MET A 233 15.54 -9.07 10.52
CA MET A 233 14.75 -9.62 11.62
C MET A 233 15.37 -9.33 13.00
N TYR A 234 15.69 -8.07 13.28
CA TYR A 234 16.34 -7.72 14.55
C TYR A 234 15.45 -7.85 15.78
N LEU A 235 14.12 -7.79 15.60
CA LEU A 235 13.17 -7.80 16.70
C LEU A 235 12.76 -9.23 17.06
N ALA A 236 12.16 -9.41 18.24
CA ALA A 236 11.67 -10.71 18.66
C ALA A 236 10.46 -11.15 17.82
N ALA A 237 10.31 -12.47 17.63
CA ALA A 237 9.20 -13.10 16.89
C ALA A 237 7.80 -12.51 17.17
N PRO A 238 7.41 -12.19 18.43
CA PRO A 238 6.09 -11.65 18.73
C PRO A 238 5.75 -10.36 17.97
N PHE A 239 6.75 -9.53 17.66
CA PHE A 239 6.54 -8.28 16.93
C PHE A 239 6.11 -8.53 15.47
N TYR A 240 6.71 -9.52 14.80
CA TYR A 240 6.32 -9.87 13.43
C TYR A 240 4.97 -10.58 13.37
N VAL A 241 4.69 -11.43 14.36
CA VAL A 241 3.38 -12.08 14.49
C VAL A 241 2.28 -11.02 14.66
N ALA A 242 2.50 -10.04 15.54
CA ALA A 242 1.56 -8.94 15.75
C ALA A 242 1.41 -8.07 14.48
N ALA A 243 2.52 -7.73 13.81
CA ALA A 243 2.51 -6.96 12.56
C ALA A 243 1.73 -7.67 11.45
N ALA A 244 1.98 -8.96 11.25
CA ALA A 244 1.30 -9.76 10.23
C ALA A 244 -0.21 -9.88 10.53
N ALA A 245 -0.58 -10.17 11.78
CA ALA A 245 -1.97 -10.23 12.20
C ALA A 245 -2.67 -8.88 11.99
N ALA A 246 -2.06 -7.77 12.41
CA ALA A 246 -2.62 -6.43 12.25
C ALA A 246 -2.78 -6.03 10.77
N LEU A 247 -1.79 -6.34 9.93
CA LEU A 247 -1.88 -6.04 8.50
C LEU A 247 -2.97 -6.86 7.81
N VAL A 248 -3.05 -8.17 8.08
CA VAL A 248 -4.10 -9.04 7.53
C VAL A 248 -5.48 -8.61 8.01
N TYR A 249 -5.61 -8.19 9.27
CA TYR A 249 -6.83 -7.59 9.77
C TYR A 249 -7.24 -6.37 8.94
N ALA A 250 -6.32 -5.41 8.73
CA ALA A 250 -6.58 -4.19 7.98
C ALA A 250 -6.95 -4.47 6.51
N LEU A 251 -6.27 -5.42 5.87
CA LEU A 251 -6.58 -5.87 4.51
C LEU A 251 -7.97 -6.51 4.43
N ALA A 252 -8.29 -7.43 5.34
CA ALA A 252 -9.59 -8.09 5.36
C ALA A 252 -10.75 -7.13 5.69
N ALA A 253 -10.51 -6.15 6.57
CA ALA A 253 -11.48 -5.12 6.90
C ALA A 253 -11.72 -4.16 5.73
N SER A 254 -10.64 -3.70 5.08
CA SER A 254 -10.74 -2.80 3.92
C SER A 254 -11.38 -3.46 2.70
N PHE A 255 -11.03 -4.72 2.39
CA PHE A 255 -11.60 -5.46 1.25
C PHE A 255 -13.12 -5.61 1.34
N ARG A 256 -13.64 -5.85 2.55
CA ARG A 256 -15.07 -6.11 2.78
C ARG A 256 -15.94 -4.86 2.83
N ASN A 257 -15.33 -3.70 2.99
CA ASN A 257 -16.08 -2.46 3.15
C ASN A 257 -16.04 -1.66 1.83
N PRO A 258 -17.17 -1.51 1.12
CA PRO A 258 -17.19 -0.80 -0.17
C PRO A 258 -16.76 0.66 -0.05
N LYS A 259 -16.89 1.26 1.14
CA LYS A 259 -16.41 2.61 1.43
C LYS A 259 -14.87 2.70 1.49
N THR A 260 -14.17 1.61 1.80
CA THR A 260 -12.71 1.57 2.02
C THR A 260 -12.01 0.53 1.15
N GLY A 261 -12.70 -0.12 0.22
CA GLY A 261 -12.13 -1.13 -0.68
C GLY A 261 -10.98 -0.64 -1.57
N TYR A 262 -10.84 0.67 -1.74
CA TYR A 262 -9.67 1.26 -2.38
C TYR A 262 -8.41 1.18 -1.52
N LEU A 263 -8.56 1.32 -0.19
CA LEU A 263 -7.46 1.21 0.77
C LEU A 263 -6.84 -0.19 0.77
N PHE A 264 -7.63 -1.23 0.46
CA PHE A 264 -7.10 -2.58 0.29
C PHE A 264 -5.96 -2.61 -0.73
N HIS A 265 -6.15 -1.98 -1.90
CA HIS A 265 -5.15 -1.94 -2.94
C HIS A 265 -3.92 -1.14 -2.50
N GLY A 266 -4.15 0.02 -1.85
CA GLY A 266 -3.05 0.84 -1.33
C GLY A 266 -2.21 0.10 -0.29
N LEU A 267 -2.85 -0.52 0.71
CA LEU A 267 -2.20 -1.31 1.76
C LEU A 267 -1.42 -2.49 1.16
N PHE A 268 -2.03 -3.21 0.22
CA PHE A 268 -1.41 -4.39 -0.37
C PHE A 268 -0.23 -4.01 -1.28
N LEU A 269 -0.33 -2.94 -2.07
CA LEU A 269 0.78 -2.47 -2.92
C LEU A 269 1.95 -1.96 -2.08
N VAL A 270 1.70 -1.25 -0.98
CA VAL A 270 2.75 -0.87 -0.03
C VAL A 270 3.41 -2.11 0.60
N ALA A 271 2.62 -3.11 0.99
CA ALA A 271 3.15 -4.36 1.52
C ALA A 271 4.00 -5.14 0.50
N LEU A 272 3.59 -5.16 -0.78
CA LEU A 272 4.34 -5.79 -1.87
C LEU A 272 5.61 -5.01 -2.25
N ALA A 273 5.56 -3.68 -2.24
CA ALA A 273 6.74 -2.85 -2.44
C ALA A 273 7.79 -3.09 -1.35
N GLY A 274 7.31 -3.36 -0.13
CA GLY A 274 8.12 -3.58 1.05
C GLY A 274 8.99 -2.37 1.38
N ARG A 275 10.10 -2.62 2.07
CA ARG A 275 11.10 -1.60 2.48
C ARG A 275 12.29 -1.52 1.51
N MET A 276 12.23 -2.17 0.35
CA MET A 276 13.32 -2.10 -0.62
C MET A 276 12.97 -1.07 -1.68
N LEU A 277 13.59 0.11 -1.66
CA LEU A 277 13.56 1.10 -2.77
C LEU A 277 14.80 0.92 -3.66
N ASN A 278 15.26 -0.33 -3.80
CA ASN A 278 16.49 -0.68 -4.51
C ASN A 278 16.30 -0.71 -6.03
N ASP A 279 15.06 -0.71 -6.52
CA ASP A 279 14.74 -0.63 -7.93
C ASP A 279 13.59 0.34 -8.20
N VAL A 280 13.48 0.75 -9.47
CA VAL A 280 12.45 1.66 -9.97
C VAL A 280 11.04 1.11 -9.74
N TYR A 281 10.89 -0.21 -9.79
CA TYR A 281 9.62 -0.91 -9.70
C TYR A 281 9.01 -0.84 -8.30
N THR A 282 9.79 -1.07 -7.26
CA THR A 282 9.31 -0.99 -5.88
C THR A 282 8.96 0.45 -5.51
N ILE A 283 9.70 1.42 -6.05
CA ILE A 283 9.37 2.85 -5.91
C ILE A 283 8.01 3.14 -6.57
N HIS A 284 7.74 2.59 -7.76
CA HIS A 284 6.43 2.71 -8.43
C HIS A 284 5.30 2.12 -7.59
N LEU A 285 5.46 0.89 -7.10
CA LEU A 285 4.47 0.23 -6.26
C LEU A 285 4.20 1.01 -4.97
N ALA A 286 5.26 1.44 -4.28
CA ALA A 286 5.14 2.23 -3.06
C ALA A 286 4.43 3.55 -3.32
N LEU A 287 4.80 4.27 -4.38
CA LEU A 287 4.20 5.56 -4.72
C LEU A 287 2.72 5.43 -5.08
N VAL A 288 2.34 4.46 -5.91
CA VAL A 288 0.93 4.18 -6.22
C VAL A 288 0.18 3.78 -4.96
N GLY A 289 0.76 2.90 -4.14
CA GLY A 289 0.17 2.47 -2.88
C GLY A 289 -0.11 3.65 -1.95
N VAL A 290 0.86 4.53 -1.76
CA VAL A 290 0.73 5.77 -0.96
C VAL A 290 -0.29 6.72 -1.57
N LEU A 291 -0.32 6.89 -2.89
CA LEU A 291 -1.32 7.71 -3.57
C LEU A 291 -2.74 7.20 -3.30
N LEU A 292 -2.97 5.88 -3.38
CA LEU A 292 -4.26 5.26 -3.10
C LEU A 292 -4.66 5.37 -1.62
N LEU A 293 -3.69 5.34 -0.70
CA LEU A 293 -3.95 5.53 0.72
C LEU A 293 -4.30 6.99 1.02
N LEU A 294 -3.48 7.93 0.58
CA LEU A 294 -3.50 9.31 1.07
C LEU A 294 -4.36 10.26 0.24
N THR A 295 -4.75 9.88 -0.98
CA THR A 295 -5.68 10.69 -1.79
C THR A 295 -7.12 10.36 -1.39
N PRO A 296 -7.94 11.35 -1.00
CA PRO A 296 -9.38 11.17 -0.80
C PRO A 296 -10.05 10.58 -2.05
N ARG A 297 -11.29 10.07 -1.90
CA ARG A 297 -12.11 9.31 -2.87
C ARG A 297 -12.32 9.91 -4.29
N ASP A 298 -11.57 10.92 -4.69
CA ASP A 298 -11.61 11.49 -6.05
C ASP A 298 -11.00 10.55 -7.11
N TYR A 299 -10.53 9.37 -6.71
CA TYR A 299 -10.21 8.31 -7.66
C TYR A 299 -11.49 7.65 -8.20
N PRO A 300 -11.74 7.66 -9.52
CA PRO A 300 -12.88 7.01 -10.12
C PRO A 300 -12.67 5.49 -10.07
N MET A 301 -12.96 4.88 -8.92
CA MET A 301 -13.13 3.43 -8.79
C MET A 301 -14.61 3.02 -8.77
N ALA A 302 -15.51 4.01 -8.80
CA ALA A 302 -16.87 3.80 -9.23
C ALA A 302 -16.91 3.98 -10.76
N LEU A 303 -17.24 2.90 -11.48
CA LEU A 303 -17.92 3.01 -12.77
C LEU A 303 -19.06 4.03 -12.63
N PRO A 304 -19.39 4.79 -13.70
CA PRO A 304 -20.54 5.68 -13.67
C PRO A 304 -21.75 4.85 -13.20
N ARG A 305 -22.20 5.09 -11.97
CA ARG A 305 -23.50 4.59 -11.55
C ARG A 305 -24.46 5.23 -12.52
N SER A 306 -25.09 4.37 -13.31
CA SER A 306 -26.18 4.67 -14.22
C SER A 306 -26.93 5.91 -13.76
N VAL A 307 -26.98 6.89 -14.65
CA VAL A 307 -27.95 7.96 -14.79
C VAL A 307 -29.08 7.87 -13.75
N ALA A 308 -29.12 8.94 -12.93
CA ALA A 308 -30.27 9.44 -12.20
C ALA A 308 -31.55 8.59 -12.30
N ARG A 309 -32.04 8.09 -11.16
CA ARG A 309 -33.49 8.04 -10.97
C ARG A 309 -33.96 9.49 -11.10
N ALA A 310 -34.53 9.81 -12.25
CA ALA A 310 -35.24 11.06 -12.43
C ALA A 310 -36.26 11.20 -11.28
N PRO A 311 -36.41 12.37 -10.66
CA PRO A 311 -37.52 12.60 -9.76
C PRO A 311 -38.83 12.34 -10.52
N PRO A 312 -39.86 11.78 -9.86
CA PRO A 312 -41.17 11.63 -10.50
C PRO A 312 -41.63 13.01 -10.96
N LEU A 313 -42.09 13.08 -12.21
CA LEU A 313 -42.63 14.30 -12.78
C LEU A 313 -43.84 14.75 -11.96
N PRO A 314 -44.02 16.05 -11.70
CA PRO A 314 -45.20 16.56 -11.01
C PRO A 314 -46.41 16.33 -11.92
N GLY A 315 -47.25 15.34 -11.56
CA GLY A 315 -48.41 14.97 -12.36
C GLY A 315 -49.05 13.61 -12.02
N GLU A 316 -48.33 12.69 -11.37
CA GLU A 316 -48.94 11.43 -10.85
C GLU A 316 -49.62 11.66 -9.49
N SER A 317 -50.46 12.69 -9.40
CA SER A 317 -51.53 12.79 -8.40
C SER A 317 -52.81 12.32 -9.08
N GLY A 318 -52.97 11.00 -9.17
CA GLY A 318 -54.12 10.36 -9.79
C GLY A 318 -54.79 9.35 -8.88
N THR A 319 -55.76 9.83 -8.10
CA THR A 319 -57.00 9.11 -7.74
C THR A 319 -56.92 7.76 -7.02
N ALA A 320 -57.08 7.80 -5.70
CA ALA A 320 -58.02 6.91 -5.01
C ALA A 320 -58.66 7.68 -3.84
N ALA A 321 -59.78 8.33 -4.16
CA ALA A 321 -60.74 8.79 -3.17
C ALA A 321 -61.68 7.64 -2.81
N HIS A 322 -61.84 7.39 -1.51
CA HIS A 322 -62.97 6.77 -0.80
C HIS A 322 -62.43 6.29 0.56
N GLN A 323 -63.06 6.44 1.72
CA GLN A 323 -64.17 7.26 2.21
C GLN A 323 -64.10 7.05 3.76
N SER A 324 -64.33 8.11 4.53
CA SER A 324 -64.87 8.13 5.91
C SER A 324 -65.23 6.80 6.58
N VAL A 325 -64.78 6.57 7.83
CA VAL A 325 -65.68 6.50 9.01
C VAL A 325 -64.88 6.88 10.26
N GLU A 326 -65.30 7.99 10.85
CA GLU A 326 -65.01 8.43 12.21
C GLU A 326 -66.07 7.77 13.12
N VAL A 327 -65.67 6.96 14.10
CA VAL A 327 -66.51 6.66 15.27
C VAL A 327 -65.65 6.78 16.51
N ARG A 328 -65.90 7.84 17.27
CA ARG A 328 -65.56 7.95 18.69
C ARG A 328 -66.63 7.22 19.51
N MET A 329 -66.19 6.32 20.38
CA MET A 329 -66.58 6.28 21.79
C MET A 329 -65.33 5.94 22.61
#